data_AF-C3ZTU5-F1
#
_entry.id   AF-C3ZTU5-F1
#
_cell.length_a   1.000
_cell.length_b   1.000
_cell.length_c   1.000
_cell.angle_alpha   90.00
_cell.angle_beta   90.00
_cell.angle_gamma   90.00
#
_symmetry.space_group_name_H-M   'P 1'
#
loop_
_entity.id
_entity.type
_entity.pdbx_description
1 polymer ?
#
loop_
_entity_poly.entity_id
_entity_poly.type
_entity_poly.pdbx_seq_one_letter_code
_entity_poly.pdbx_strand_id
1 'polypeptide(L)'
;MLSLCVNAANFAKVKQFAVNVVNTFDISPTATRVGVVQYSDRNSLVFNLGNKVNKPSTVSAINGISYQSGGTNTGAALKYVRQYAAWREGNVPKVIIVLTDGKSSDSVSGPSRDLVAAGVEVYAIGVGKFDHGQLLQIANNKQNNVIELNNFNALATKIDMISTNVCSYALHVPTPANELSASTTCTNDFMELSIPEDQLTDINLGNLHWEPDQNCGASTNGTHYIFRTDLYRCGTQVTFGPKYVTFLNTINILGIHLSGGVITREGDISITSKCKYERQEWVDSTFLPIPGGLNFTEEGFGQLEVRLSMFPTRQYQSSYRAGQYPIHLKLRQYIYMQLEVQGHGQNLSVLALNCKATMSPQPNDTLQYPLIQDGCGSDPTLQTYNINDNSKERFGFEAFRFIREVKTVYVHCEVMVCNGADSGSRCAQGCVRRGKRAAEEIVDMKGRHMIYQGPIILDDDKEDTLHLMSDQETASGRHSAPWAMLTAGGGLMALALVVMMGAAIVLKRSRREEWAYQSLPNMAEDGK
;
A
#
# COMPACT_ATOMS: atom_id res chain seq x y z
N MET A 1 -0.49 12.21 26.15
CA MET A 1 -1.18 13.13 27.07
C MET A 1 -2.41 12.42 27.60
N LEU A 2 -2.60 12.41 28.92
CA LEU A 2 -3.71 11.73 29.59
C LEU A 2 -4.69 12.75 30.17
N SER A 3 -5.93 12.79 29.68
CA SER A 3 -7.02 13.61 30.25
C SER A 3 -7.44 13.09 31.62
N LEU A 4 -7.79 14.03 32.50
CA LEU A 4 -8.13 13.81 33.89
C LEU A 4 -9.63 13.80 34.21
N CYS A 5 -10.51 14.07 33.26
CA CYS A 5 -11.95 13.89 33.49
C CYS A 5 -12.38 12.41 33.57
N VAL A 6 -11.43 11.50 33.34
CA VAL A 6 -11.61 10.05 33.44
C VAL A 6 -11.84 9.66 34.90
N ASN A 7 -12.96 9.03 35.23
CA ASN A 7 -13.19 8.56 36.61
C ASN A 7 -12.06 7.63 37.13
N ALA A 8 -11.87 7.56 38.45
CA ALA A 8 -10.76 6.82 39.06
C ALA A 8 -10.69 5.34 38.64
N ALA A 9 -11.84 4.69 38.41
CA ALA A 9 -11.90 3.30 37.95
C ALA A 9 -11.38 3.14 36.51
N ASN A 10 -11.68 4.09 35.63
CA ASN A 10 -11.21 4.11 34.25
C ASN A 10 -9.78 4.64 34.12
N PHE A 11 -9.28 5.41 35.09
CA PHE A 11 -7.91 5.91 35.09
C PHE A 11 -6.87 4.76 35.11
N ALA A 12 -7.17 3.67 35.82
CA ALA A 12 -6.35 2.47 35.78
C ALA A 12 -6.23 1.87 34.35
N LYS A 13 -7.31 1.90 33.57
CA LYS A 13 -7.32 1.44 32.18
C LYS A 13 -6.52 2.37 31.26
N VAL A 14 -6.56 3.67 31.52
CA VAL A 14 -5.73 4.65 30.81
C VAL A 14 -4.24 4.43 31.09
N LYS A 15 -3.86 4.16 32.35
CA LYS A 15 -2.48 3.78 32.70
C LYS A 15 -2.05 2.50 31.99
N GLN A 16 -2.92 1.47 32.02
CA GLN A 16 -2.63 0.20 31.35
C GLN A 16 -2.47 0.38 29.83
N PHE A 17 -3.32 1.20 29.22
CA PHE A 17 -3.19 1.55 27.80
C PHE A 17 -1.84 2.23 27.51
N ALA A 18 -1.42 3.22 28.31
CA ALA A 18 -0.13 3.86 28.16
C ALA A 18 1.04 2.87 28.34
N VAL A 19 0.96 1.94 29.30
CA VAL A 19 1.94 0.86 29.48
C VAL A 19 2.01 -0.03 28.24
N ASN A 20 0.85 -0.43 27.69
CA ASN A 20 0.82 -1.29 26.52
C ASN A 20 1.42 -0.60 25.28
N VAL A 21 1.13 0.69 25.08
CA VAL A 21 1.77 1.50 24.03
C VAL A 21 3.28 1.56 24.24
N VAL A 22 3.78 1.77 25.47
CA VAL A 22 5.23 1.76 25.74
C VAL A 22 5.87 0.40 25.43
N ASN A 23 5.15 -0.69 25.66
CA ASN A 23 5.66 -2.04 25.42
C ASN A 23 5.85 -2.36 23.93
N THR A 24 5.17 -1.67 23.00
CA THR A 24 5.32 -1.89 21.55
C THR A 24 6.56 -1.23 20.95
N PHE A 25 7.15 -0.21 21.60
CA PHE A 25 8.33 0.50 21.09
C PHE A 25 9.62 0.08 21.76
N ASP A 26 10.78 0.20 21.09
CA ASP A 26 12.08 0.05 21.76
C ASP A 26 12.46 1.35 22.51
N ILE A 27 12.47 1.30 23.84
CA ILE A 27 12.70 2.48 24.69
C ILE A 27 14.16 2.55 25.10
N SER A 28 14.88 3.51 24.54
CA SER A 28 16.29 3.75 24.89
C SER A 28 16.72 5.19 24.57
N PRO A 29 17.89 5.64 25.07
CA PRO A 29 18.41 6.97 24.75
C PRO A 29 18.65 7.21 23.25
N THR A 30 18.92 6.14 22.50
CA THR A 30 19.21 6.13 21.06
C THR A 30 18.00 5.76 20.20
N ALA A 31 17.02 5.04 20.75
CA ALA A 31 15.76 4.70 20.09
C ALA A 31 14.62 5.65 20.52
N THR A 32 13.43 5.11 20.82
CA THR A 32 12.23 5.86 21.17
C THR A 32 12.34 6.46 22.57
N ARG A 33 12.07 7.77 22.68
CA ARG A 33 11.95 8.48 23.95
C ARG A 33 10.49 8.74 24.24
N VAL A 34 10.04 8.42 25.45
CA VAL A 34 8.65 8.60 25.88
C VAL A 34 8.61 9.62 27.02
N GLY A 35 7.59 10.48 26.98
CA GLY A 35 7.25 11.43 28.03
C GLY A 35 5.75 11.36 28.29
N VAL A 36 5.33 11.69 29.51
CA VAL A 36 3.92 11.69 29.90
C VAL A 36 3.56 13.03 30.53
N VAL A 37 2.55 13.67 29.94
CA VAL A 37 1.84 14.81 30.51
C VAL A 37 0.44 14.37 30.87
N GLN A 38 0.06 14.66 32.11
CA GLN A 38 -1.28 14.51 32.64
C GLN A 38 -1.92 15.90 32.67
N TYR A 39 -3.19 16.04 32.27
CA TYR A 39 -3.82 17.36 32.18
C TYR A 39 -5.30 17.37 32.58
N SER A 40 -5.69 18.45 33.25
CA SER A 40 -7.07 18.81 33.64
C SER A 40 -7.33 20.29 33.32
N ASP A 41 -7.80 21.06 34.30
CA ASP A 41 -7.64 22.50 34.44
C ASP A 41 -6.16 22.91 34.64
N ARG A 42 -5.30 21.97 35.06
CA ARG A 42 -3.85 22.17 35.25
C ARG A 42 -3.07 21.14 34.42
N ASN A 43 -1.88 21.53 33.98
CA ASN A 43 -0.97 20.64 33.25
C ASN A 43 0.15 20.18 34.17
N SER A 44 0.42 18.86 34.19
CA SER A 44 1.48 18.26 34.98
C SER A 44 2.38 17.39 34.10
N LEU A 45 3.66 17.77 34.00
CA LEU A 45 4.69 16.94 33.39
C LEU A 45 5.09 15.84 34.37
N VAL A 46 4.56 14.62 34.19
CA VAL A 46 4.90 13.47 35.03
C VAL A 46 6.37 13.11 34.85
N PHE A 47 6.80 12.98 33.59
CA PHE A 47 8.20 12.87 33.20
C PHE A 47 8.38 13.30 31.75
N ASN A 48 9.53 13.90 31.45
CA ASN A 48 9.83 14.39 30.10
C ASN A 48 10.40 13.29 29.20
N LEU A 49 10.42 13.57 27.90
CA LEU A 49 11.10 12.77 26.89
C LEU A 49 12.57 12.57 27.28
N GLY A 50 13.01 11.31 27.38
CA GLY A 50 14.39 10.96 27.72
C GLY A 50 14.70 10.85 29.22
N ASN A 51 13.78 11.26 30.12
CA ASN A 51 13.97 11.08 31.57
C ASN A 51 13.97 9.59 31.98
N LYS A 52 13.31 8.74 31.19
CA LYS A 52 13.26 7.28 31.37
C LYS A 52 13.95 6.63 30.16
N VAL A 53 14.95 5.80 30.45
CA VAL A 53 15.91 5.29 29.44
C VAL A 53 15.69 3.83 29.07
N ASN A 54 14.66 3.18 29.64
CA ASN A 54 14.32 1.79 29.34
C ASN A 54 12.83 1.51 29.65
N LYS A 55 12.31 0.39 29.11
CA LYS A 55 10.92 -0.03 29.34
C LYS A 55 10.56 -0.16 30.82
N PRO A 56 11.31 -0.88 31.68
CA PRO A 56 10.92 -1.08 33.08
C PRO A 56 10.75 0.22 33.87
N SER A 57 11.70 1.16 33.75
CA SER A 57 11.63 2.45 34.44
C SER A 57 10.49 3.33 33.93
N THR A 58 10.17 3.25 32.64
CA THR A 58 9.04 3.96 32.02
C THR A 58 7.70 3.41 32.50
N VAL A 59 7.54 2.07 32.47
CA VAL A 59 6.33 1.39 32.97
C VAL A 59 6.10 1.66 34.45
N SER A 60 7.15 1.59 35.27
CA SER A 60 7.07 1.92 36.70
C SER A 60 6.62 3.37 36.92
N ALA A 61 7.17 4.32 36.17
CA ALA A 61 6.78 5.73 36.26
C ALA A 61 5.32 5.96 35.84
N ILE A 62 4.83 5.28 34.80
CA ILE A 62 3.41 5.35 34.39
C ILE A 62 2.50 4.77 35.48
N ASN A 63 2.86 3.61 36.03
CA ASN A 63 2.06 2.96 37.08
C ASN A 63 1.95 3.81 38.35
N GLY A 64 3.00 4.58 38.67
CA GLY A 64 3.05 5.51 39.80
C GLY A 64 2.26 6.80 39.62
N ILE A 65 1.64 7.05 38.45
CA ILE A 65 0.82 8.25 38.25
C ILE A 65 -0.43 8.15 39.12
N SER A 66 -0.63 9.18 39.96
CA SER A 66 -1.83 9.37 40.77
C SER A 66 -2.92 10.04 39.96
N TYR A 67 -4.17 9.64 40.20
CA TYR A 67 -5.32 10.32 39.65
C TYR A 67 -5.40 11.76 40.20
N GLN A 68 -5.79 12.69 39.35
CA GLN A 68 -6.06 14.08 39.71
C GLN A 68 -7.42 14.45 39.12
N SER A 69 -8.24 15.18 39.87
CA SER A 69 -9.56 15.63 39.42
C SER A 69 -9.47 17.06 38.87
N GLY A 70 -10.27 17.38 37.85
CA GLY A 70 -10.43 18.73 37.33
C GLY A 70 -11.23 18.76 36.03
N GLY A 71 -11.25 19.90 35.34
CA GLY A 71 -11.87 20.05 34.01
C GLY A 71 -11.00 19.51 32.86
N THR A 72 -11.40 19.77 31.62
CA THR A 72 -10.66 19.35 30.41
C THR A 72 -10.15 20.57 29.65
N ASN A 73 -8.92 21.03 29.89
CA ASN A 73 -8.29 22.12 29.12
C ASN A 73 -7.23 21.56 28.15
N THR A 74 -7.68 20.85 27.12
CA THR A 74 -6.83 20.22 26.11
C THR A 74 -6.03 21.26 25.32
N GLY A 75 -6.58 22.43 25.01
CA GLY A 75 -5.87 23.47 24.26
C GLY A 75 -4.64 23.99 25.03
N ALA A 76 -4.81 24.27 26.32
CA ALA A 76 -3.74 24.64 27.23
C ALA A 76 -2.71 23.52 27.37
N ALA A 77 -3.16 22.26 27.42
CA ALA A 77 -2.28 21.11 27.50
C ALA A 77 -1.42 20.94 26.23
N LEU A 78 -1.98 21.16 25.04
CA LEU A 78 -1.25 21.16 23.77
C LEU A 78 -0.17 22.25 23.73
N LYS A 79 -0.51 23.48 24.16
CA LYS A 79 0.47 24.57 24.31
C LYS A 79 1.58 24.21 25.30
N TYR A 80 1.21 23.61 26.44
CA TYR A 80 2.15 23.20 27.47
C TYR A 80 3.16 22.17 26.94
N VAL A 81 2.70 21.15 26.21
CA VAL A 81 3.60 20.17 25.59
C VAL A 81 4.52 20.81 24.55
N ARG A 82 4.01 21.72 23.72
CA ARG A 82 4.85 22.46 22.76
C ARG A 82 5.99 23.21 23.46
N GLN A 83 5.71 23.82 24.61
CA GLN A 83 6.67 24.66 25.33
C GLN A 83 7.66 23.87 26.19
N TYR A 84 7.22 22.80 26.87
CA TYR A 84 8.00 22.16 27.93
C TYR A 84 8.50 20.75 27.60
N ALA A 85 8.03 20.12 26.54
CA ALA A 85 8.54 18.81 26.16
C ALA A 85 9.98 18.93 25.60
N ALA A 86 10.87 18.06 26.08
CA ALA A 86 12.26 17.96 25.66
C ALA A 86 12.36 17.21 24.32
N TRP A 87 11.77 17.81 23.28
CA TRP A 87 11.81 17.27 21.93
C TRP A 87 13.25 17.05 21.48
N ARG A 88 13.52 15.91 20.84
CA ARG A 88 14.84 15.69 20.22
C ARG A 88 14.97 16.66 19.04
N GLU A 89 16.10 17.36 18.98
CA GLU A 89 16.46 18.19 17.83
C GLU A 89 16.78 17.33 16.60
N GLY A 90 16.75 17.95 15.43
CA GLY A 90 16.96 17.26 14.15
C GLY A 90 15.72 16.60 13.58
N ASN A 91 15.91 15.83 12.50
CA ASN A 91 14.83 15.20 11.74
C ASN A 91 14.39 13.87 12.37
N VAL A 92 13.77 13.98 13.56
CA VAL A 92 13.28 12.83 14.32
C VAL A 92 11.76 12.91 14.41
N PRO A 93 11.03 11.80 14.23
CA PRO A 93 9.58 11.82 14.28
C PRO A 93 9.09 12.27 15.66
N LYS A 94 8.24 13.30 15.70
CA LYS A 94 7.65 13.82 16.93
C LYS A 94 6.16 13.51 16.90
N VAL A 95 5.68 12.79 17.91
CA VAL A 95 4.28 12.36 17.96
C VAL A 95 3.68 12.64 19.33
N ILE A 96 2.42 13.09 19.33
CA ILE A 96 1.59 13.24 20.52
C ILE A 96 0.35 12.36 20.35
N ILE A 97 0.06 11.54 21.36
CA ILE A 97 -1.22 10.86 21.51
C ILE A 97 -2.00 11.58 22.61
N VAL A 98 -3.14 12.17 22.27
CA VAL A 98 -4.06 12.83 23.18
C VAL A 98 -5.21 11.87 23.49
N LEU A 99 -5.39 11.52 24.76
CA LEU A 99 -6.55 10.76 25.21
C LEU A 99 -7.47 11.68 26.00
N THR A 100 -8.71 11.83 25.56
CA THR A 100 -9.76 12.63 26.20
C THR A 100 -11.08 11.88 26.27
N ASP A 101 -11.87 12.19 27.28
CA ASP A 101 -13.15 11.55 27.56
C ASP A 101 -14.34 12.52 27.50
N GLY A 102 -14.07 13.76 27.08
CA GLY A 102 -15.03 14.84 27.08
C GLY A 102 -14.62 16.00 26.19
N LYS A 103 -15.54 16.96 26.03
CA LYS A 103 -15.29 18.20 25.32
C LYS A 103 -14.35 19.12 26.14
N SER A 104 -13.28 19.59 25.51
CA SER A 104 -12.41 20.64 26.03
C SER A 104 -13.18 21.92 26.30
N SER A 105 -12.87 22.58 27.42
CA SER A 105 -13.45 23.87 27.81
C SER A 105 -12.76 25.07 27.15
N ASP A 106 -11.67 24.83 26.43
CA ASP A 106 -10.87 25.82 25.72
C ASP A 106 -10.68 25.47 24.23
N SER A 107 -10.18 26.43 23.45
CA SER A 107 -9.94 26.25 22.01
C SER A 107 -8.70 25.38 21.75
N VAL A 108 -8.88 24.32 20.96
CA VAL A 108 -7.85 23.32 20.63
C VAL A 108 -7.20 23.52 19.26
N SER A 109 -7.90 24.19 18.33
CA SER A 109 -7.49 24.32 16.92
C SER A 109 -6.16 25.06 16.76
N GLY A 110 -6.02 26.25 17.35
CA GLY A 110 -4.78 27.02 17.30
C GLY A 110 -3.57 26.27 17.88
N PRO A 111 -3.66 25.75 19.12
CA PRO A 111 -2.60 24.93 19.72
C PRO A 111 -2.21 23.68 18.90
N SER A 112 -3.19 23.01 18.29
CA SER A 112 -2.93 21.85 17.44
C SER A 112 -2.16 22.25 16.18
N ARG A 113 -2.60 23.30 15.48
CA ARG A 113 -1.90 23.84 14.30
C ARG A 113 -0.46 24.24 14.63
N ASP A 114 -0.23 24.86 15.77
CA ASP A 114 1.11 25.27 16.22
C ASP A 114 2.04 24.07 16.47
N LEU A 115 1.52 22.94 16.93
CA LEU A 115 2.28 21.69 17.08
C LEU A 115 2.61 21.07 15.73
N VAL A 116 1.64 21.00 14.82
CA VAL A 116 1.87 20.49 13.47
C VAL A 116 2.87 21.34 12.71
N ALA A 117 2.79 22.68 12.83
CA ALA A 117 3.78 23.59 12.26
C ALA A 117 5.19 23.41 12.85
N ALA A 118 5.31 22.85 14.06
CA ALA A 118 6.59 22.47 14.68
C ALA A 118 7.06 21.03 14.30
N GLY A 119 6.41 20.40 13.32
CA GLY A 119 6.72 19.06 12.84
C GLY A 119 6.27 17.96 13.81
N VAL A 120 5.20 18.18 14.58
CA VAL A 120 4.65 17.21 15.53
C VAL A 120 3.33 16.64 15.02
N GLU A 121 3.26 15.31 14.87
CA GLU A 121 2.01 14.63 14.53
C GLU A 121 1.14 14.42 15.77
N VAL A 122 -0.16 14.70 15.66
CA VAL A 122 -1.10 14.62 16.78
C VAL A 122 -2.19 13.60 16.47
N TYR A 123 -2.34 12.61 17.35
CA TYR A 123 -3.45 11.64 17.36
C TYR A 123 -4.42 11.98 18.49
N ALA A 124 -5.71 11.98 18.20
CA ALA A 124 -6.77 12.29 19.16
C ALA A 124 -7.63 11.05 19.42
N ILE A 125 -7.68 10.60 20.67
CA ILE A 125 -8.47 9.46 21.12
C ILE A 125 -9.58 9.98 22.03
N GLY A 126 -10.83 9.89 21.57
CA GLY A 126 -12.03 10.17 22.35
C GLY A 126 -12.60 8.89 22.96
N VAL A 127 -12.91 8.91 24.26
CA VAL A 127 -13.55 7.77 24.94
C VAL A 127 -14.87 8.19 25.59
N GLY A 128 -15.98 7.55 25.23
CA GLY A 128 -17.29 7.82 25.80
C GLY A 128 -17.95 9.06 25.19
N LYS A 129 -18.15 10.14 25.97
CA LYS A 129 -18.90 11.33 25.56
C LYS A 129 -17.97 12.45 25.06
N PHE A 130 -17.37 12.25 23.90
CA PHE A 130 -16.52 13.23 23.23
C PHE A 130 -17.28 14.04 22.16
N ASP A 131 -16.67 15.12 21.68
CA ASP A 131 -17.13 15.94 20.55
C ASP A 131 -16.26 15.62 19.33
N HIS A 132 -16.84 15.01 18.29
CA HIS A 132 -16.10 14.61 17.09
C HIS A 132 -15.37 15.78 16.43
N GLY A 133 -16.05 16.93 16.28
CA GLY A 133 -15.47 18.11 15.67
C GLY A 133 -14.25 18.62 16.44
N GLN A 134 -14.27 18.53 17.78
CA GLN A 134 -13.13 18.90 18.59
C GLN A 134 -11.99 17.87 18.53
N LEU A 135 -12.28 16.57 18.47
CA LEU A 135 -11.24 15.56 18.22
C LEU A 135 -10.55 15.78 16.88
N LEU A 136 -11.33 16.09 15.85
CA LEU A 136 -10.83 16.43 14.52
C LEU A 136 -9.93 17.67 14.57
N GLN A 137 -10.31 18.70 15.31
CA GLN A 137 -9.45 19.88 15.52
C GLN A 137 -8.17 19.57 16.31
N ILE A 138 -8.23 18.69 17.33
CA ILE A 138 -7.03 18.24 18.06
C ILE A 138 -6.06 17.53 17.11
N ALA A 139 -6.60 16.71 16.19
CA ALA A 139 -5.84 16.03 15.15
C ALA A 139 -5.53 16.91 13.91
N ASN A 140 -5.66 18.23 14.01
CA ASN A 140 -5.43 19.20 12.93
C ASN A 140 -6.18 18.84 11.62
N ASN A 141 -7.45 18.47 11.75
CA ASN A 141 -8.36 18.05 10.68
C ASN A 141 -7.96 16.78 9.92
N LYS A 142 -7.06 15.95 10.47
CA LYS A 142 -6.71 14.65 9.90
C LYS A 142 -7.64 13.55 10.44
N GLN A 143 -8.64 13.16 9.65
CA GLN A 143 -9.60 12.11 10.04
C GLN A 143 -8.93 10.78 10.46
N ASN A 144 -7.88 10.37 9.75
CA ASN A 144 -7.15 9.13 10.03
C ASN A 144 -6.41 9.14 11.38
N ASN A 145 -6.28 10.31 12.02
CA ASN A 145 -5.64 10.48 13.32
C ASN A 145 -6.65 10.58 14.48
N VAL A 146 -7.95 10.48 14.19
CA VAL A 146 -9.02 10.48 15.18
C VAL A 146 -9.43 9.05 15.48
N ILE A 147 -9.47 8.69 16.76
CA ILE A 147 -9.91 7.38 17.24
C ILE A 147 -11.04 7.59 18.22
N GLU A 148 -12.18 6.99 17.90
CA GLU A 148 -13.40 7.09 18.69
C GLU A 148 -13.69 5.76 19.37
N LEU A 149 -13.90 5.81 20.68
CA LEU A 149 -14.12 4.64 21.50
C LEU A 149 -15.37 4.80 22.35
N ASN A 150 -16.25 3.80 22.31
CA ASN A 150 -17.46 3.81 23.11
C ASN A 150 -17.17 3.73 24.62
N ASN A 151 -16.08 3.06 25.03
CA ASN A 151 -15.69 2.91 26.42
C ASN A 151 -14.20 2.59 26.57
N PHE A 152 -13.68 2.70 27.80
CA PHE A 152 -12.26 2.51 28.12
C PHE A 152 -11.75 1.07 27.94
N ASN A 153 -12.63 0.06 27.84
CA ASN A 153 -12.18 -1.32 27.56
C ASN A 153 -11.70 -1.46 26.11
N ALA A 154 -12.24 -0.64 25.19
CA ALA A 154 -11.86 -0.64 23.79
C ALA A 154 -10.45 -0.04 23.53
N LEU A 155 -9.81 0.58 24.54
CA LEU A 155 -8.45 1.10 24.39
C LEU A 155 -7.45 -0.01 24.03
N ALA A 156 -7.63 -1.22 24.56
CA ALA A 156 -6.74 -2.35 24.28
C ALA A 156 -6.80 -2.80 22.81
N THR A 157 -7.92 -2.59 22.12
CA THR A 157 -8.08 -3.04 20.72
C THR A 157 -7.47 -2.07 19.71
N LYS A 158 -6.97 -0.90 20.15
CA LYS A 158 -6.40 0.14 19.28
C LYS A 158 -4.87 0.25 19.37
N ILE A 159 -4.22 -0.57 20.19
CA ILE A 159 -2.76 -0.53 20.39
C ILE A 159 -2.01 -0.80 19.07
N ASP A 160 -2.40 -1.82 18.31
CA ASP A 160 -1.72 -2.20 17.07
C ASP A 160 -1.87 -1.13 15.99
N MET A 161 -3.08 -0.58 15.86
CA MET A 161 -3.36 0.54 14.94
C MET A 161 -2.52 1.77 15.27
N ILE A 162 -2.49 2.17 16.55
CA ILE A 162 -1.70 3.34 16.98
C ILE A 162 -0.22 3.08 16.76
N SER A 163 0.29 1.91 17.16
CA SER A 163 1.70 1.57 16.99
C SER A 163 2.11 1.60 15.51
N THR A 164 1.28 1.03 14.63
CA THR A 164 1.51 1.02 13.18
C THR A 164 1.48 2.44 12.58
N ASN A 165 0.53 3.26 12.99
CA ASN A 165 0.41 4.64 12.50
C ASN A 165 1.58 5.51 12.97
N VAL A 166 1.99 5.39 14.23
CA VAL A 166 3.16 6.09 14.77
C VAL A 166 4.45 5.64 14.07
N CYS A 167 4.64 4.34 13.85
CA CYS A 167 5.80 3.81 13.12
C CYS A 167 5.81 4.23 11.65
N SER A 168 4.67 4.25 10.97
CA SER A 168 4.60 4.68 9.57
C SER A 168 4.86 6.19 9.43
N TYR A 169 4.41 7.02 10.36
CA TYR A 169 4.80 8.44 10.42
C TYR A 169 6.32 8.58 10.62
N ALA A 170 6.92 7.71 11.44
CA ALA A 170 8.35 7.73 11.65
C ALA A 170 9.19 7.44 10.40
N LEU A 171 8.63 6.74 9.41
CA LEU A 171 9.24 6.51 8.10
C LEU A 171 9.09 7.71 7.14
N HIS A 172 8.28 8.72 7.49
CA HIS A 172 7.89 9.82 6.60
C HIS A 172 8.06 11.21 7.25
N VAL A 173 8.99 11.39 8.21
CA VAL A 173 9.17 12.69 8.90
C VAL A 173 9.47 13.78 7.89
N PRO A 174 8.62 14.83 7.78
CA PRO A 174 8.90 15.97 6.92
C PRO A 174 10.09 16.76 7.47
N THR A 175 11.12 16.92 6.67
CA THR A 175 12.25 17.84 6.92
C THR A 175 11.75 19.30 6.92
N PRO A 176 12.11 20.16 7.90
CA PRO A 176 11.57 21.51 7.97
C PRO A 176 12.23 22.49 6.98
N ALA A 177 11.36 23.23 6.26
CA ALA A 177 11.51 24.56 5.67
C ALA A 177 12.78 24.86 4.83
N ASN A 178 13.02 24.02 3.83
CA ASN A 178 13.57 24.45 2.54
C ASN A 178 12.91 23.62 1.42
N GLU A 179 11.62 23.30 1.61
CA GLU A 179 10.91 22.48 0.64
C GLU A 179 10.50 23.33 -0.55
N LEU A 180 11.01 22.88 -1.68
CA LEU A 180 10.49 23.19 -3.00
C LEU A 180 8.95 23.18 -2.95
N SER A 181 8.28 24.28 -3.29
CA SER A 181 6.81 24.40 -3.26
C SER A 181 6.15 23.64 -4.43
N ALA A 182 6.54 22.38 -4.58
CA ALA A 182 6.04 21.46 -5.55
C ALA A 182 4.60 21.06 -5.19
N SER A 183 3.68 21.26 -6.12
CA SER A 183 2.28 20.90 -5.97
C SER A 183 1.93 19.78 -6.94
N THR A 184 1.23 18.76 -6.46
CA THR A 184 0.74 17.66 -7.29
C THR A 184 -0.76 17.83 -7.51
N THR A 185 -1.18 17.84 -8.76
CA THR A 185 -2.58 17.80 -9.18
C THR A 185 -2.89 16.41 -9.72
N CYS A 186 -3.90 15.77 -9.12
CA CYS A 186 -4.36 14.43 -9.49
C CYS A 186 -5.74 14.52 -10.11
N THR A 187 -5.90 13.97 -11.30
CA THR A 187 -7.20 13.80 -11.96
C THR A 187 -7.44 12.34 -12.30
N ASN A 188 -8.59 12.00 -12.88
CA ASN A 188 -8.85 10.62 -13.31
C ASN A 188 -8.02 10.20 -14.54
N ASP A 189 -7.50 11.17 -15.29
CA ASP A 189 -6.83 10.91 -16.58
C ASP A 189 -5.31 11.13 -16.50
N PHE A 190 -4.87 12.11 -15.72
CA PHE A 190 -3.47 12.51 -15.63
C PHE A 190 -3.05 12.92 -14.21
N MET A 191 -1.74 12.81 -13.99
CA MET A 191 -1.02 13.36 -12.86
C MET A 191 -0.10 14.48 -13.33
N GLU A 192 -0.10 15.58 -12.59
CA GLU A 192 0.69 16.76 -12.91
C GLU A 192 1.44 17.25 -11.67
N LEU A 193 2.75 17.39 -11.78
CA LEU A 193 3.60 18.01 -10.76
C LEU A 193 4.02 19.39 -11.26
N SER A 194 3.75 20.42 -10.47
CA SER A 194 4.08 21.81 -10.75
C SER A 194 5.08 22.33 -9.73
N ILE A 195 6.22 22.84 -10.20
CA ILE A 195 7.31 23.36 -9.38
C ILE A 195 7.62 24.79 -9.82
N PRO A 196 7.65 25.79 -8.92
CA PRO A 196 8.02 27.15 -9.29
C PRO A 196 9.43 27.26 -9.84
N GLU A 197 9.56 27.98 -10.95
CA GLU A 197 10.82 28.13 -11.69
C GLU A 197 11.87 28.94 -10.91
N ASP A 198 11.44 29.89 -10.08
CA ASP A 198 12.29 30.69 -9.20
C ASP A 198 12.99 29.85 -8.11
N GLN A 199 12.49 28.64 -7.84
CA GLN A 199 13.11 27.69 -6.92
C GLN A 199 14.05 26.69 -7.59
N LEU A 200 14.14 26.72 -8.93
CA LEU A 200 14.99 25.84 -9.75
C LEU A 200 15.94 26.65 -10.66
N THR A 201 16.50 27.74 -10.14
CA THR A 201 17.26 28.76 -10.91
C THR A 201 18.61 28.32 -11.47
N ASP A 202 19.13 27.15 -11.06
CA ASP A 202 20.48 26.66 -11.39
C ASP A 202 20.51 25.26 -12.06
N ILE A 203 19.38 24.78 -12.61
CA ILE A 203 19.26 23.41 -13.14
C ILE A 203 19.21 23.37 -14.67
N ASN A 204 19.91 22.39 -15.26
CA ASN A 204 19.81 22.12 -16.70
C ASN A 204 18.48 21.40 -17.02
N LEU A 205 17.64 22.08 -17.80
CA LEU A 205 16.33 21.60 -18.28
C LEU A 205 16.36 20.20 -18.92
N GLY A 206 17.49 19.81 -19.54
CA GLY A 206 17.63 18.50 -20.18
C GLY A 206 17.59 17.30 -19.22
N ASN A 207 17.79 17.54 -17.92
CA ASN A 207 17.77 16.49 -16.88
C ASN A 207 16.46 16.47 -16.08
N LEU A 208 15.49 17.32 -16.42
CA LEU A 208 14.20 17.40 -15.73
C LEU A 208 13.18 16.53 -16.47
N HIS A 209 13.12 15.25 -16.12
CA HIS A 209 12.13 14.30 -16.63
C HIS A 209 11.63 13.36 -15.53
N TRP A 210 10.51 12.68 -15.79
CA TRP A 210 10.06 11.57 -14.94
C TRP A 210 11.02 10.38 -15.02
N GLU A 211 11.34 9.77 -13.89
CA GLU A 211 12.11 8.53 -13.87
C GLU A 211 11.21 7.31 -14.16
N PRO A 212 11.67 6.32 -14.96
CA PRO A 212 12.95 6.25 -15.65
C PRO A 212 12.89 6.76 -17.11
N ASP A 213 11.78 7.37 -17.54
CA ASP A 213 11.53 7.72 -18.94
C ASP A 213 12.04 9.12 -19.30
N GLN A 214 13.21 9.17 -19.95
CA GLN A 214 13.83 10.42 -20.41
C GLN A 214 13.01 11.18 -21.46
N ASN A 215 12.03 10.54 -22.11
CA ASN A 215 11.15 11.22 -23.07
C ASN A 215 10.04 12.03 -22.39
N CYS A 216 9.85 11.82 -21.09
CA CYS A 216 8.82 12.50 -20.30
C CYS A 216 9.40 13.71 -19.56
N GLY A 217 9.92 14.66 -20.35
CA GLY A 217 10.51 15.90 -19.87
C GLY A 217 9.50 16.91 -19.33
N ALA A 218 10.00 17.87 -18.55
CA ALA A 218 9.23 19.00 -18.07
C ALA A 218 8.80 19.94 -19.22
N SER A 219 7.59 20.48 -19.11
CA SER A 219 7.14 21.64 -19.87
C SER A 219 7.20 22.89 -19.00
N THR A 220 7.38 24.09 -19.57
CA THR A 220 7.35 25.35 -18.79
C THR A 220 6.17 26.21 -19.20
N ASN A 221 5.55 26.87 -18.23
CA ASN A 221 4.55 27.92 -18.44
C ASN A 221 5.10 29.32 -18.10
N GLY A 222 6.43 29.48 -18.03
CA GLY A 222 7.14 30.74 -17.74
C GLY A 222 7.13 31.20 -16.28
N THR A 223 6.51 30.41 -15.40
CA THR A 223 6.54 30.61 -13.93
C THR A 223 6.76 29.31 -13.16
N HIS A 224 6.43 28.17 -13.78
CA HIS A 224 6.51 26.85 -13.19
C HIS A 224 7.00 25.85 -14.24
N TYR A 225 7.78 24.87 -13.77
CA TYR A 225 8.01 23.61 -14.46
C TYR A 225 6.87 22.64 -14.18
N ILE A 226 6.26 22.16 -15.25
CA ILE A 226 5.07 21.31 -15.26
C ILE A 226 5.45 19.95 -15.84
N PHE A 227 5.37 18.93 -15.00
CA PHE A 227 5.56 17.54 -15.36
C PHE A 227 4.21 16.86 -15.41
N ARG A 228 3.71 16.59 -16.62
CA ARG A 228 2.41 15.99 -16.83
C ARG A 228 2.55 14.61 -17.44
N THR A 229 1.85 13.63 -16.89
CA THR A 229 1.78 12.28 -17.44
C THR A 229 0.39 11.69 -17.24
N ASP A 230 -0.03 10.81 -18.16
CA ASP A 230 -1.14 9.91 -17.90
C ASP A 230 -0.78 8.97 -16.75
N LEU A 231 -1.79 8.43 -16.05
CA LEU A 231 -1.59 7.64 -14.82
C LEU A 231 -0.72 6.38 -14.98
N TYR A 232 -0.52 5.88 -16.20
CA TYR A 232 0.22 4.64 -16.46
C TYR A 232 1.41 4.83 -17.43
N ARG A 233 1.77 6.07 -17.74
CA ARG A 233 2.87 6.42 -18.65
C ARG A 233 4.06 6.98 -17.87
N CYS A 234 5.17 7.24 -18.55
CA CYS A 234 6.32 7.93 -17.94
C CYS A 234 6.88 7.28 -16.67
N GLY A 235 6.86 5.95 -16.60
CA GLY A 235 7.42 5.22 -15.45
C GLY A 235 6.57 5.20 -14.19
N THR A 236 5.29 5.61 -14.24
CA THR A 236 4.43 5.65 -13.05
C THR A 236 4.37 4.30 -12.34
N GLN A 237 4.82 4.27 -11.08
CA GLN A 237 4.69 3.11 -10.21
C GLN A 237 3.30 3.09 -9.58
N VAL A 238 2.62 1.95 -9.70
CA VAL A 238 1.26 1.80 -9.20
C VAL A 238 1.24 0.74 -8.11
N THR A 239 0.66 1.09 -6.96
CA THR A 239 0.50 0.19 -5.81
C THR A 239 -0.97 0.07 -5.44
N PHE A 240 -1.43 -1.17 -5.36
CA PHE A 240 -2.82 -1.50 -5.06
C PHE A 240 -2.97 -1.83 -3.59
N GLY A 241 -3.54 -0.90 -2.83
CA GLY A 241 -3.88 -1.10 -1.43
C GLY A 241 -5.33 -1.53 -1.22
N PRO A 242 -5.67 -2.01 -0.01
CA PRO A 242 -7.03 -2.43 0.33
C PRO A 242 -8.03 -1.25 0.29
N LYS A 243 -7.60 -0.04 0.66
CA LYS A 243 -8.45 1.16 0.70
C LYS A 243 -8.15 2.20 -0.39
N TYR A 244 -6.93 2.21 -0.94
CA TYR A 244 -6.51 3.20 -1.93
C TYR A 244 -5.71 2.56 -3.06
N VAL A 245 -5.88 3.06 -4.29
CA VAL A 245 -4.90 2.87 -5.37
C VAL A 245 -3.95 4.06 -5.35
N THR A 246 -2.64 3.81 -5.35
CA THR A 246 -1.63 4.84 -5.23
C THR A 246 -0.72 4.84 -6.45
N PHE A 247 -0.64 5.98 -7.14
CA PHE A 247 0.24 6.24 -8.27
C PHE A 247 1.41 7.10 -7.81
N LEU A 248 2.62 6.77 -8.26
CA LEU A 248 3.86 7.41 -7.86
C LEU A 248 4.73 7.67 -9.10
N ASN A 249 5.14 8.92 -9.30
CA ASN A 249 6.25 9.23 -10.19
C ASN A 249 7.26 10.05 -9.43
N THR A 250 8.52 9.87 -9.78
CA THR A 250 9.64 10.52 -9.12
C THR A 250 10.45 11.26 -10.17
N ILE A 251 10.88 12.47 -9.84
CA ILE A 251 11.93 13.18 -10.57
C ILE A 251 13.18 13.22 -9.68
N ASN A 252 14.34 13.03 -10.29
CA ASN A 252 15.62 13.16 -9.62
C ASN A 252 16.35 14.37 -10.20
N ILE A 253 16.62 15.35 -9.35
CA ILE A 253 17.36 16.56 -9.68
C ILE A 253 18.79 16.33 -9.21
N LEU A 254 19.67 16.08 -10.17
CA LEU A 254 21.10 15.90 -9.94
C LEU A 254 21.79 17.27 -9.98
N GLY A 255 22.42 17.66 -8.87
CA GLY A 255 23.35 18.80 -8.79
C GLY A 255 22.72 20.19 -9.01
N ILE A 256 22.01 20.69 -7.99
CA ILE A 256 21.31 22.00 -7.98
C ILE A 256 22.26 23.20 -8.07
N HIS A 257 23.57 22.99 -8.03
CA HIS A 257 24.58 24.04 -8.21
C HIS A 257 25.67 23.64 -9.21
N LEU A 258 25.27 23.24 -10.41
CA LEU A 258 26.20 22.90 -11.50
C LEU A 258 26.37 24.04 -12.50
N SER A 259 26.82 25.20 -12.02
CA SER A 259 27.61 26.10 -12.86
C SER A 259 29.06 25.60 -12.94
N GLY A 260 29.27 24.44 -13.59
CA GLY A 260 30.58 24.01 -14.10
C GLY A 260 31.50 23.19 -13.17
N GLY A 261 31.03 22.71 -12.01
CA GLY A 261 31.83 21.87 -11.11
C GLY A 261 31.76 20.36 -11.44
N VAL A 262 32.89 19.67 -11.53
CA VAL A 262 32.97 18.21 -11.82
C VAL A 262 32.53 17.36 -10.60
N ILE A 263 32.40 17.93 -9.39
CA ILE A 263 32.12 17.21 -8.14
C ILE A 263 31.10 17.99 -7.30
N THR A 264 30.01 17.34 -6.86
CA THR A 264 29.07 17.85 -5.85
C THR A 264 29.22 17.07 -4.54
N ARG A 265 29.04 17.76 -3.41
CA ARG A 265 28.99 17.15 -2.07
C ARG A 265 27.59 17.23 -1.43
N GLU A 266 26.64 17.85 -2.15
CA GLU A 266 25.23 17.93 -1.75
C GLU A 266 24.46 16.78 -2.40
N GLY A 267 23.48 16.24 -1.66
CA GLY A 267 22.70 15.09 -2.11
C GLY A 267 21.73 15.45 -3.24
N ASP A 268 21.44 14.46 -4.09
CA ASP A 268 20.44 14.59 -5.14
C ASP A 268 19.05 14.84 -4.54
N ILE A 269 18.28 15.74 -5.14
CA ILE A 269 16.91 16.00 -4.71
C ILE A 269 15.98 15.09 -5.49
N SER A 270 15.33 14.19 -4.78
CA SER A 270 14.30 13.32 -5.34
C SER A 270 12.92 13.83 -4.92
N ILE A 271 12.08 14.21 -5.89
CA ILE A 271 10.73 14.69 -5.64
C ILE A 271 9.76 13.64 -6.16
N THR A 272 8.93 13.12 -5.26
CA THR A 272 7.95 12.09 -5.59
C THR A 272 6.56 12.69 -5.57
N SER A 273 5.91 12.68 -6.74
CA SER A 273 4.50 12.99 -6.90
C SER A 273 3.67 11.75 -6.59
N LYS A 274 2.60 11.92 -5.81
CA LYS A 274 1.77 10.83 -5.30
C LYS A 274 0.29 11.14 -5.42
N CYS A 275 -0.42 10.35 -6.21
CA CYS A 275 -1.88 10.40 -6.32
C CYS A 275 -2.51 9.19 -5.63
N LYS A 276 -3.47 9.43 -4.72
CA LYS A 276 -4.20 8.39 -4.01
C LYS A 276 -5.69 8.47 -4.35
N TYR A 277 -6.26 7.37 -4.81
CA TYR A 277 -7.68 7.28 -5.15
C TYR A 277 -8.36 6.31 -4.18
N GLU A 278 -9.39 6.78 -3.48
CA GLU A 278 -10.15 5.97 -2.50
C GLU A 278 -11.00 4.93 -3.21
N ARG A 279 -10.91 3.68 -2.74
CA ARG A 279 -11.78 2.60 -3.18
C ARG A 279 -13.08 2.73 -2.39
N GLN A 280 -14.16 3.18 -3.02
CA GLN A 280 -15.47 3.21 -2.36
C GLN A 280 -16.03 1.78 -2.27
N GLU A 281 -16.50 1.36 -1.09
CA GLU A 281 -17.03 0.01 -0.84
C GLU A 281 -18.29 -0.35 -1.67
N TRP A 282 -18.86 0.61 -2.41
CA TRP A 282 -19.91 0.40 -3.42
C TRP A 282 -19.63 1.16 -4.72
N VAL A 283 -18.35 1.34 -5.06
CA VAL A 283 -17.94 1.61 -6.44
C VAL A 283 -16.86 0.59 -6.71
N ASP A 284 -17.29 -0.49 -7.36
CA ASP A 284 -16.47 -1.40 -8.14
C ASP A 284 -15.21 -0.64 -8.57
N SER A 285 -14.09 -0.88 -7.87
CA SER A 285 -12.80 -0.32 -8.25
C SER A 285 -12.49 -1.02 -9.53
N THR A 286 -13.04 -0.46 -10.59
CA THR A 286 -12.94 -0.95 -11.93
C THR A 286 -11.50 -0.62 -12.33
N PHE A 287 -10.59 -1.49 -11.91
CA PHE A 287 -10.01 -2.30 -12.94
C PHE A 287 -11.19 -2.85 -13.74
N LEU A 288 -11.55 -2.16 -14.82
CA LEU A 288 -12.03 -2.90 -15.95
C LEU A 288 -10.74 -3.52 -16.51
N PRO A 289 -10.38 -4.78 -16.19
CA PRO A 289 -9.81 -5.56 -17.28
C PRO A 289 -10.83 -5.42 -18.38
N ILE A 290 -10.51 -4.91 -19.56
CA ILE A 290 -11.53 -4.70 -20.60
C ILE A 290 -12.26 -6.04 -20.79
N PRO A 291 -13.49 -6.23 -20.27
CA PRO A 291 -14.26 -7.43 -20.53
C PRO A 291 -15.13 -7.01 -21.71
N GLY A 292 -14.48 -6.70 -22.83
CA GLY A 292 -15.11 -5.88 -23.86
C GLY A 292 -14.20 -5.45 -25.00
N GLY A 293 -13.23 -6.30 -25.33
CA GLY A 293 -12.52 -6.28 -26.60
C GLY A 293 -11.83 -5.01 -27.07
N LEU A 294 -11.16 -5.13 -28.20
CA LEU A 294 -10.58 -4.05 -28.97
C LEU A 294 -11.55 -3.72 -30.09
N ASN A 295 -12.03 -2.48 -30.10
CA ASN A 295 -12.76 -1.94 -31.24
C ASN A 295 -11.76 -1.23 -32.15
N PHE A 296 -11.69 -1.67 -33.41
CA PHE A 296 -10.87 -1.02 -34.41
C PHE A 296 -11.56 -1.06 -35.78
N THR A 297 -11.05 -0.25 -36.70
CA THR A 297 -11.51 -0.21 -38.08
C THR A 297 -10.40 -0.64 -38.99
N GLU A 298 -10.65 -1.63 -39.85
CA GLU A 298 -9.66 -2.14 -40.77
C GLU A 298 -10.12 -2.01 -42.23
N GLU A 299 -9.17 -1.65 -43.11
CA GLU A 299 -9.40 -1.51 -44.54
C GLU A 299 -9.90 -2.85 -45.12
N GLY A 300 -11.13 -2.87 -45.62
CA GLY A 300 -11.76 -4.06 -46.19
C GLY A 300 -12.77 -4.78 -45.29
N PHE A 301 -12.70 -4.60 -43.96
CA PHE A 301 -13.60 -5.27 -43.01
C PHE A 301 -14.54 -4.31 -42.24
N GLY A 302 -14.22 -3.01 -42.19
CA GLY A 302 -15.03 -2.02 -41.48
C GLY A 302 -14.76 -2.03 -39.97
N GLN A 303 -15.76 -1.69 -39.16
CA GLN A 303 -15.64 -1.67 -37.70
C GLN A 303 -15.76 -3.08 -37.12
N LEU A 304 -14.72 -3.50 -36.40
CA LEU A 304 -14.56 -4.81 -35.79
C LEU A 304 -14.43 -4.68 -34.28
N GLU A 305 -14.94 -5.68 -33.56
CA GLU A 305 -14.79 -5.86 -32.12
C GLU A 305 -14.11 -7.21 -31.83
N VAL A 306 -12.91 -7.19 -31.23
CA VAL A 306 -12.16 -8.42 -30.90
C VAL A 306 -12.06 -8.59 -29.39
N ARG A 307 -12.58 -9.66 -28.81
CA ARG A 307 -12.60 -9.93 -27.36
C ARG A 307 -11.71 -11.11 -26.97
N LEU A 308 -10.88 -10.93 -25.93
CA LEU A 308 -10.18 -12.01 -25.24
C LEU A 308 -10.80 -12.23 -23.86
N SER A 309 -11.52 -13.33 -23.69
CA SER A 309 -12.31 -13.64 -22.50
C SER A 309 -11.76 -14.86 -21.77
N MET A 310 -11.79 -14.85 -20.44
CA MET A 310 -11.42 -15.99 -19.61
C MET A 310 -12.66 -16.67 -19.02
N PHE A 311 -12.62 -17.99 -18.86
CA PHE A 311 -13.74 -18.82 -18.43
C PHE A 311 -13.33 -19.72 -17.25
N PRO A 312 -14.25 -19.98 -16.31
CA PRO A 312 -13.99 -20.85 -15.17
C PRO A 312 -13.92 -22.33 -15.54
N THR A 313 -14.51 -22.74 -16.66
CA THR A 313 -14.61 -24.14 -17.07
C THR A 313 -14.35 -24.31 -18.57
N ARG A 314 -13.95 -25.53 -18.95
CA ARG A 314 -13.76 -25.96 -20.34
C ARG A 314 -15.05 -25.94 -21.18
N GLN A 315 -16.20 -25.64 -20.59
CA GLN A 315 -17.48 -25.58 -21.30
C GLN A 315 -17.71 -24.21 -21.97
N TYR A 316 -16.95 -23.18 -21.59
CA TYR A 316 -17.03 -21.82 -22.16
C TYR A 316 -18.45 -21.23 -22.15
N GLN A 317 -19.25 -21.51 -21.11
CA GLN A 317 -20.64 -21.05 -21.00
C GLN A 317 -20.75 -19.59 -20.58
N SER A 318 -20.02 -19.19 -19.53
CA SER A 318 -20.02 -17.83 -19.01
C SER A 318 -18.59 -17.39 -18.72
N SER A 319 -18.16 -16.29 -19.36
CA SER A 319 -16.86 -15.69 -19.08
C SER A 319 -16.89 -14.99 -17.72
N TYR A 320 -15.70 -14.81 -17.13
CA TYR A 320 -15.54 -13.95 -15.99
C TYR A 320 -15.96 -12.52 -16.32
N ARG A 321 -16.69 -11.89 -15.40
CA ARG A 321 -17.14 -10.50 -15.48
C ARG A 321 -16.11 -9.56 -14.84
N ALA A 322 -16.17 -8.26 -15.17
CA ALA A 322 -15.29 -7.24 -14.61
C ALA A 322 -15.09 -7.35 -13.08
N GLY A 323 -16.18 -7.33 -12.30
CA GLY A 323 -16.13 -7.40 -10.84
C GLY A 323 -15.71 -8.76 -10.25
N GLN A 324 -15.36 -9.75 -11.09
CA GLN A 324 -14.78 -11.02 -10.64
C GLN A 324 -13.25 -11.00 -10.69
N TYR A 325 -12.63 -9.99 -11.29
CA TYR A 325 -11.17 -9.83 -11.26
C TYR A 325 -10.72 -9.10 -9.98
N PRO A 326 -9.49 -9.34 -9.48
CA PRO A 326 -8.49 -10.30 -9.99
C PRO A 326 -8.94 -11.74 -9.82
N ILE A 327 -8.52 -12.60 -10.74
CA ILE A 327 -8.92 -14.01 -10.73
C ILE A 327 -7.90 -14.81 -9.94
N HIS A 328 -8.37 -15.38 -8.84
CA HIS A 328 -7.57 -16.20 -7.93
C HIS A 328 -7.56 -17.66 -8.39
N LEU A 329 -6.37 -18.20 -8.64
CA LEU A 329 -6.18 -19.58 -9.10
C LEU A 329 -5.08 -20.27 -8.28
N LYS A 330 -5.17 -21.60 -8.17
CA LYS A 330 -4.07 -22.40 -7.62
C LYS A 330 -3.05 -22.75 -8.70
N LEU A 331 -1.81 -23.04 -8.30
CA LEU A 331 -0.80 -23.54 -9.22
C LEU A 331 -1.31 -24.80 -9.94
N ARG A 332 -1.04 -24.86 -11.25
CA ARG A 332 -1.47 -25.94 -12.16
C ARG A 332 -2.99 -26.05 -12.40
N GLN A 333 -3.79 -25.15 -11.85
CA GLN A 333 -5.20 -25.06 -12.21
C GLN A 333 -5.33 -24.59 -13.66
N TYR A 334 -6.18 -25.23 -14.45
CA TYR A 334 -6.36 -24.86 -15.86
C TYR A 334 -7.06 -23.52 -16.02
N ILE A 335 -6.49 -22.68 -16.89
CA ILE A 335 -7.05 -21.42 -17.37
C ILE A 335 -7.69 -21.69 -18.73
N TYR A 336 -8.91 -21.20 -18.95
CA TYR A 336 -9.62 -21.33 -20.21
C TYR A 336 -9.86 -19.96 -20.83
N MET A 337 -9.37 -19.73 -22.05
CA MET A 337 -9.46 -18.46 -22.75
C MET A 337 -10.12 -18.62 -24.12
N GLN A 338 -10.92 -17.63 -24.52
CA GLN A 338 -11.53 -17.55 -25.84
C GLN A 338 -11.23 -16.20 -26.45
N LEU A 339 -10.71 -16.23 -27.67
CA LEU A 339 -10.61 -15.08 -28.55
C LEU A 339 -11.83 -15.08 -29.48
N GLU A 340 -12.47 -13.94 -29.68
CA GLU A 340 -13.68 -13.78 -30.49
C GLU A 340 -13.62 -12.49 -31.30
N VAL A 341 -14.03 -12.51 -32.57
CA VAL A 341 -14.23 -11.30 -33.38
C VAL A 341 -15.70 -11.15 -33.76
N GLN A 342 -16.19 -9.91 -33.74
CA GLN A 342 -17.52 -9.55 -34.21
C GLN A 342 -17.41 -8.39 -35.20
N GLY A 343 -18.08 -8.52 -36.35
CA GLY A 343 -18.20 -7.50 -37.37
C GLY A 343 -19.50 -7.71 -38.14
N HIS A 344 -20.33 -6.67 -38.25
CA HIS A 344 -21.66 -6.80 -38.84
C HIS A 344 -21.58 -7.22 -40.32
N GLY A 345 -22.11 -8.42 -40.63
CA GLY A 345 -22.32 -8.88 -42.02
C GLY A 345 -21.08 -9.45 -42.73
N GLN A 346 -19.98 -9.74 -42.02
CA GLN A 346 -18.74 -10.26 -42.59
C GLN A 346 -18.47 -11.70 -42.13
N ASN A 347 -17.96 -12.55 -43.03
CA ASN A 347 -17.43 -13.87 -42.68
C ASN A 347 -15.99 -13.69 -42.21
N LEU A 348 -15.78 -13.64 -40.89
CA LEU A 348 -14.48 -13.34 -40.28
C LEU A 348 -13.89 -14.59 -39.63
N SER A 349 -12.56 -14.69 -39.64
CA SER A 349 -11.80 -15.67 -38.88
C SER A 349 -10.76 -15.00 -38.00
N VAL A 350 -10.41 -15.63 -36.88
CA VAL A 350 -9.47 -15.09 -35.88
C VAL A 350 -8.36 -16.08 -35.60
N LEU A 351 -7.18 -15.55 -35.28
CA LEU A 351 -6.05 -16.35 -34.83
C LEU A 351 -5.24 -15.60 -33.77
N ALA A 352 -4.97 -16.27 -32.64
CA ALA A 352 -3.99 -15.88 -31.64
C ALA A 352 -2.60 -16.20 -32.18
N LEU A 353 -1.97 -15.23 -32.83
CA LEU A 353 -0.70 -15.44 -33.53
C LEU A 353 0.46 -15.62 -32.55
N ASN A 354 0.62 -14.68 -31.62
CA ASN A 354 1.69 -14.71 -30.63
C ASN A 354 1.13 -14.32 -29.26
N CYS A 355 1.13 -15.26 -28.31
CA CYS A 355 0.71 -14.99 -26.94
C CYS A 355 1.86 -15.16 -25.96
N LYS A 356 1.89 -14.29 -24.95
CA LYS A 356 2.91 -14.29 -23.91
C LYS A 356 2.34 -13.83 -22.58
N ALA A 357 2.91 -14.33 -21.50
CA ALA A 357 2.59 -13.87 -20.16
C ALA A 357 3.63 -12.88 -19.64
N THR A 358 3.17 -11.90 -18.86
CA THR A 358 4.00 -10.88 -18.20
C THR A 358 3.54 -10.67 -16.75
N MET A 359 4.35 -9.95 -15.97
CA MET A 359 4.04 -9.62 -14.57
C MET A 359 3.16 -8.37 -14.45
N SER A 360 3.10 -7.56 -15.51
CA SER A 360 2.38 -6.29 -15.60
C SER A 360 1.45 -6.20 -16.83
N PRO A 361 0.52 -5.24 -16.89
CA PRO A 361 -0.30 -4.96 -18.08
C PRO A 361 0.50 -4.46 -19.29
N GLN A 362 1.80 -4.23 -19.19
CA GLN A 362 2.64 -3.78 -20.29
C GLN A 362 3.13 -4.99 -21.11
N PRO A 363 2.86 -5.04 -22.44
CA PRO A 363 3.28 -6.16 -23.27
C PRO A 363 4.81 -6.25 -23.44
N ASN A 364 5.56 -5.19 -23.16
CA ASN A 364 7.02 -5.13 -23.28
C ASN A 364 7.75 -5.27 -21.93
N ASP A 365 7.10 -5.87 -20.92
CA ASP A 365 7.72 -6.16 -19.62
C ASP A 365 9.06 -6.91 -19.78
N THR A 366 9.98 -6.66 -18.85
CA THR A 366 11.30 -7.29 -18.78
C THR A 366 11.24 -8.82 -18.70
N LEU A 367 10.22 -9.37 -18.04
CA LEU A 367 10.03 -10.82 -17.90
C LEU A 367 8.80 -11.26 -18.69
N GLN A 368 9.05 -11.99 -19.78
CA GLN A 368 8.01 -12.50 -20.69
C GLN A 368 8.15 -14.01 -20.80
N TYR A 369 7.02 -14.71 -20.77
CA TYR A 369 6.97 -16.16 -20.97
C TYR A 369 6.08 -16.50 -22.18
N PRO A 370 6.62 -17.10 -23.25
CA PRO A 370 5.85 -17.38 -24.46
C PRO A 370 4.84 -18.51 -24.23
N LEU A 371 3.57 -18.24 -24.55
CA LEU A 371 2.49 -19.23 -24.52
C LEU A 371 2.19 -19.77 -25.92
N ILE A 372 2.10 -18.87 -26.91
CA ILE A 372 1.84 -19.20 -28.32
C ILE A 372 2.84 -18.43 -29.19
N GLN A 373 3.42 -19.09 -30.19
CA GLN A 373 4.31 -18.49 -31.19
C GLN A 373 3.91 -18.98 -32.58
N ASP A 374 3.70 -18.06 -33.53
CA ASP A 374 3.26 -18.36 -34.90
C ASP A 374 2.02 -19.29 -34.97
N GLY A 375 1.07 -19.08 -34.04
CA GLY A 375 -0.14 -19.90 -33.89
C GLY A 375 0.08 -21.26 -33.23
N CYS A 376 1.31 -21.58 -32.82
CA CYS A 376 1.66 -22.84 -32.19
C CYS A 376 1.87 -22.69 -30.68
N GLY A 377 1.31 -23.62 -29.88
CA GLY A 377 1.59 -23.68 -28.44
C GLY A 377 3.08 -23.83 -28.16
N SER A 378 3.65 -22.84 -27.46
CA SER A 378 5.02 -22.84 -26.93
C SER A 378 5.06 -23.39 -25.52
N ASP A 379 4.02 -23.13 -24.72
CA ASP A 379 3.86 -23.73 -23.40
C ASP A 379 3.43 -25.21 -23.53
N PRO A 380 4.07 -26.15 -22.80
CA PRO A 380 3.80 -27.58 -22.92
C PRO A 380 2.42 -28.00 -22.39
N THR A 381 1.79 -27.17 -21.56
CA THR A 381 0.45 -27.41 -21.02
C THR A 381 -0.65 -26.78 -21.86
N LEU A 382 -0.29 -25.98 -22.87
CA LEU A 382 -1.26 -25.31 -23.73
C LEU A 382 -2.01 -26.29 -24.61
N GLN A 383 -3.34 -26.21 -24.55
CA GLN A 383 -4.28 -26.99 -25.35
C GLN A 383 -5.21 -26.06 -26.10
N THR A 384 -5.38 -26.31 -27.40
CA THR A 384 -6.42 -25.66 -28.21
C THR A 384 -7.68 -26.52 -28.23
N TYR A 385 -8.85 -25.88 -28.29
CA TYR A 385 -10.15 -26.55 -28.28
C TYR A 385 -10.90 -26.22 -29.56
N ASN A 386 -11.17 -27.25 -30.37
CA ASN A 386 -11.86 -27.10 -31.64
C ASN A 386 -13.29 -26.55 -31.44
N ILE A 387 -13.65 -25.57 -32.26
CA ILE A 387 -14.98 -24.98 -32.34
C ILE A 387 -15.37 -24.79 -33.80
N ASN A 388 -16.62 -25.09 -34.15
CA ASN A 388 -17.16 -24.89 -35.51
C ASN A 388 -17.62 -23.44 -35.71
N ASP A 389 -16.77 -22.49 -35.35
CA ASP A 389 -17.04 -21.06 -35.46
C ASP A 389 -15.71 -20.36 -35.71
N ASN A 390 -15.45 -20.00 -36.96
CA ASN A 390 -14.19 -19.36 -37.37
C ASN A 390 -13.97 -18.01 -36.68
N SER A 391 -15.05 -17.37 -36.22
CA SER A 391 -14.98 -16.11 -35.47
C SER A 391 -14.49 -16.28 -34.03
N LYS A 392 -14.23 -17.53 -33.60
CA LYS A 392 -13.77 -17.86 -32.25
C LYS A 392 -12.59 -18.82 -32.25
N GLU A 393 -11.65 -18.58 -31.35
CA GLU A 393 -10.58 -19.51 -31.03
C GLU A 393 -10.54 -19.76 -29.53
N ARG A 394 -10.38 -21.01 -29.10
CA ARG A 394 -10.34 -21.40 -27.69
C ARG A 394 -9.02 -22.09 -27.37
N PHE A 395 -8.39 -21.64 -26.31
CA PHE A 395 -7.16 -22.24 -25.79
C PHE A 395 -7.11 -22.18 -24.28
N GLY A 396 -6.32 -23.05 -23.66
CA GLY A 396 -6.12 -23.04 -22.22
C GLY A 396 -4.80 -23.66 -21.82
N PHE A 397 -4.31 -23.33 -20.64
CA PHE A 397 -3.01 -23.77 -20.13
C PHE A 397 -3.03 -23.84 -18.59
N GLU A 398 -2.07 -24.53 -17.99
CA GLU A 398 -1.95 -24.62 -16.53
C GLU A 398 -1.47 -23.29 -15.93
N ALA A 399 -2.12 -22.83 -14.87
CA ALA A 399 -1.73 -21.62 -14.15
C ALA A 399 -0.32 -21.77 -13.54
N PHE A 400 0.51 -20.75 -13.72
CA PHE A 400 1.89 -20.70 -13.25
C PHE A 400 2.23 -19.33 -12.68
N ARG A 401 3.26 -19.26 -11.84
CA ARG A 401 3.80 -18.00 -11.29
C ARG A 401 5.20 -17.75 -11.82
N PHE A 402 5.55 -16.47 -11.94
CA PHE A 402 6.95 -16.08 -12.09
C PHE A 402 7.70 -16.36 -10.77
N ILE A 403 8.98 -16.70 -10.87
CA ILE A 403 9.81 -17.07 -9.69
C ILE A 403 10.12 -15.84 -8.80
N ARG A 404 9.94 -14.62 -9.35
CA ARG A 404 10.11 -13.34 -8.62
C ARG A 404 8.98 -13.09 -7.62
N GLU A 405 9.17 -12.15 -6.70
CA GLU A 405 8.24 -11.83 -5.58
C GLU A 405 6.87 -11.25 -5.99
N VAL A 406 6.52 -11.25 -7.28
CA VAL A 406 5.24 -10.74 -7.77
C VAL A 406 4.31 -11.91 -8.12
N LYS A 407 3.10 -11.89 -7.55
CA LYS A 407 2.11 -12.96 -7.67
C LYS A 407 1.10 -12.77 -8.83
N THR A 408 1.25 -11.71 -9.62
CA THR A 408 0.33 -11.36 -10.71
C THR A 408 0.84 -11.84 -12.06
N VAL A 409 -0.08 -12.34 -12.87
CA VAL A 409 0.16 -12.74 -14.26
C VAL A 409 -0.86 -12.07 -15.17
N TYR A 410 -0.37 -11.54 -16.29
CA TYR A 410 -1.17 -11.02 -17.41
C TYR A 410 -0.85 -11.83 -18.65
N VAL A 411 -1.86 -12.06 -19.49
CA VAL A 411 -1.72 -12.74 -20.79
C VAL A 411 -1.93 -11.72 -21.88
N HIS A 412 -0.94 -11.58 -22.76
CA HIS A 412 -0.95 -10.71 -23.94
C HIS A 412 -1.00 -11.59 -25.17
N CYS A 413 -1.81 -11.22 -26.17
CA CYS A 413 -1.95 -11.92 -27.44
C CYS A 413 -1.97 -10.94 -28.59
N GLU A 414 -1.09 -11.16 -29.57
CA GLU A 414 -1.18 -10.57 -30.89
C GLU A 414 -2.24 -11.33 -31.69
N VAL A 415 -3.32 -10.62 -32.03
CA VAL A 415 -4.49 -11.15 -32.73
C VAL A 415 -4.40 -10.81 -34.21
N MET A 416 -4.70 -11.80 -35.04
CA MET A 416 -4.86 -11.66 -36.47
C MET A 416 -6.32 -11.91 -36.85
N VAL A 417 -6.92 -11.01 -37.63
CA VAL A 417 -8.25 -11.17 -38.20
C VAL A 417 -8.11 -11.41 -39.69
N CYS A 418 -8.82 -12.40 -40.22
CA CYS A 418 -8.81 -12.73 -41.64
C CYS A 418 -10.22 -12.84 -42.21
N ASN A 419 -10.32 -12.86 -43.53
CA ASN A 419 -11.55 -13.25 -44.20
C ASN A 419 -11.76 -14.76 -44.05
N GLY A 420 -12.87 -15.15 -43.42
CA GLY A 420 -13.24 -16.56 -43.19
C GLY A 420 -13.57 -17.33 -44.47
N ALA A 421 -13.76 -16.66 -45.62
CA ALA A 421 -13.92 -17.30 -46.91
C ALA A 421 -12.59 -17.60 -47.62
N ASP A 422 -11.48 -17.01 -47.17
CA ASP A 422 -10.16 -17.20 -47.77
C ASP A 422 -9.41 -18.36 -47.10
N SER A 423 -9.33 -19.49 -47.80
CA SER A 423 -8.62 -20.69 -47.36
C SER A 423 -7.09 -20.56 -47.41
N GLY A 424 -6.56 -19.54 -48.08
CA GLY A 424 -5.14 -19.21 -48.09
C GLY A 424 -4.72 -18.30 -46.94
N SER A 425 -5.68 -17.77 -46.18
CA SER A 425 -5.43 -16.81 -45.12
C SER A 425 -4.59 -17.40 -43.98
N ARG A 426 -3.88 -16.52 -43.26
CA ARG A 426 -3.09 -16.91 -42.09
C ARG A 426 -3.92 -17.60 -41.00
N CYS A 427 -5.17 -17.20 -40.83
CA CYS A 427 -6.10 -17.82 -39.89
C CYS A 427 -6.45 -19.26 -40.31
N ALA A 428 -6.61 -19.53 -41.62
CA ALA A 428 -6.84 -20.88 -42.14
C ALA A 428 -5.59 -21.79 -42.05
N GLN A 429 -4.38 -21.21 -42.11
CA GLN A 429 -3.12 -21.94 -41.94
C GLN A 429 -2.89 -22.40 -40.49
N GLY A 430 -3.40 -21.65 -39.51
CA GLY A 430 -3.24 -21.95 -38.09
C GLY A 430 -1.77 -21.97 -37.65
N CYS A 431 -1.36 -23.04 -36.97
CA CYS A 431 0.00 -23.24 -36.47
C CYS A 431 0.99 -23.51 -37.62
N VAL A 432 1.95 -22.60 -37.83
CA VAL A 432 3.01 -22.73 -38.82
C VAL A 432 4.36 -22.83 -38.12
N ARG A 433 4.90 -24.04 -38.00
CA ARG A 433 6.26 -24.23 -37.47
C ARG A 433 7.29 -23.89 -38.54
N ARG A 434 7.90 -22.69 -38.45
CA ARG A 434 8.98 -22.28 -39.37
C ARG A 434 10.17 -23.25 -39.30
N GLY A 435 10.54 -23.83 -40.45
CA GLY A 435 11.83 -24.47 -40.65
C GLY A 435 12.94 -23.42 -40.81
N LYS A 436 14.18 -23.75 -40.41
CA LYS A 436 15.36 -22.87 -40.23
C LYS A 436 15.82 -21.99 -41.42
N ARG A 437 15.09 -21.86 -42.52
CA ARG A 437 15.42 -20.97 -43.64
C ARG A 437 14.15 -20.45 -44.32
N ALA A 438 13.60 -19.37 -43.81
CA ALA A 438 12.80 -18.46 -44.61
C ALA A 438 13.21 -17.06 -44.19
N ALA A 439 13.68 -16.28 -45.17
CA ALA A 439 13.97 -14.88 -44.99
C ALA A 439 12.77 -14.19 -44.34
N GLU A 440 13.06 -13.21 -43.50
CA GLU A 440 12.09 -12.32 -42.87
C GLU A 440 11.41 -11.51 -43.98
N GLU A 441 10.48 -12.16 -44.68
CA GLU A 441 9.59 -11.48 -45.59
C GLU A 441 8.78 -10.55 -44.70
N ILE A 442 8.96 -9.26 -44.92
CA ILE A 442 8.19 -8.17 -44.32
C ILE A 442 6.76 -8.36 -44.85
N VAL A 443 6.06 -9.34 -44.30
CA VAL A 443 4.65 -9.57 -44.57
C VAL A 443 3.93 -8.44 -43.86
N ASP A 444 3.37 -7.58 -44.70
CA ASP A 444 2.60 -6.37 -44.42
C ASP A 444 2.08 -6.29 -42.98
N MET A 445 2.51 -5.25 -42.25
CA MET A 445 2.17 -5.01 -40.84
C MET A 445 0.68 -4.63 -40.62
N LYS A 446 -0.18 -4.79 -41.63
CA LYS A 446 -1.62 -4.52 -41.55
C LYS A 446 -2.36 -5.71 -40.88
N GLY A 447 -3.12 -5.43 -39.82
CA GLY A 447 -4.06 -6.39 -39.20
C GLY A 447 -3.59 -7.17 -37.98
N ARG A 448 -2.52 -6.74 -37.30
CA ARG A 448 -2.07 -7.33 -36.02
C ARG A 448 -2.41 -6.40 -34.86
N HIS A 449 -3.22 -6.89 -33.93
CA HIS A 449 -3.70 -6.12 -32.79
C HIS A 449 -3.34 -6.81 -31.47
N MET A 450 -2.68 -6.09 -30.56
CA MET A 450 -2.31 -6.63 -29.25
C MET A 450 -3.45 -6.47 -28.26
N ILE A 451 -3.99 -7.57 -27.75
CA ILE A 451 -4.98 -7.61 -26.66
C ILE A 451 -4.36 -8.26 -25.43
N TYR A 452 -4.87 -7.95 -24.24
CA TYR A 452 -4.42 -8.59 -23.01
C TYR A 452 -5.56 -8.92 -22.06
N GLN A 453 -5.29 -9.83 -21.11
CA GLN A 453 -6.23 -10.25 -20.08
C GLN A 453 -5.50 -10.52 -18.74
N GLY A 454 -6.13 -10.15 -17.63
CA GLY A 454 -5.56 -10.22 -16.27
C GLY A 454 -6.14 -9.10 -15.40
N PRO A 455 -5.85 -9.03 -14.08
CA PRO A 455 -4.82 -9.77 -13.38
C PRO A 455 -5.27 -11.17 -12.96
N ILE A 456 -4.37 -12.14 -13.12
CA ILE A 456 -4.47 -13.47 -12.50
C ILE A 456 -3.56 -13.48 -11.28
N ILE A 457 -4.09 -13.82 -10.11
CA ILE A 457 -3.34 -13.94 -8.86
C ILE A 457 -3.27 -15.41 -8.47
N LEU A 458 -2.09 -15.86 -8.08
CA LEU A 458 -1.92 -17.21 -7.57
C LEU A 458 -1.90 -17.22 -6.05
N ASP A 459 -2.84 -17.98 -5.49
CA ASP A 459 -2.93 -18.18 -4.05
C ASP A 459 -1.84 -19.19 -3.61
N ASP A 460 -1.13 -18.89 -2.54
CA ASP A 460 -0.18 -19.84 -1.95
C ASP A 460 -0.96 -20.88 -1.14
N ASP A 461 -0.66 -22.17 -1.31
CA ASP A 461 -1.28 -23.28 -0.57
C ASP A 461 -1.07 -23.23 0.97
N LYS A 462 -0.47 -22.16 1.51
CA LYS A 462 -0.13 -21.99 2.92
C LYS A 462 -1.07 -21.08 3.72
N GLU A 463 -2.07 -20.45 3.10
CA GLU A 463 -3.04 -19.60 3.83
C GLU A 463 -4.30 -20.34 4.31
N ASP A 464 -4.48 -21.63 4.00
CA ASP A 464 -5.65 -22.42 4.41
C ASP A 464 -5.61 -22.91 5.89
N THR A 465 -4.73 -22.40 6.74
CA THR A 465 -4.71 -22.74 8.19
C THR A 465 -5.21 -21.62 9.13
N LEU A 466 -5.72 -20.51 8.60
CA LEU A 466 -6.38 -19.47 9.41
C LEU A 466 -7.85 -19.21 9.06
N HIS A 467 -8.49 -20.12 8.33
CA HIS A 467 -9.92 -20.04 7.97
C HIS A 467 -10.70 -21.32 8.35
N LEU A 468 -10.56 -21.74 9.61
CA LEU A 468 -11.59 -22.54 10.28
C LEU A 468 -11.75 -21.99 11.69
N MET A 469 -12.48 -20.87 11.84
CA MET A 469 -13.21 -20.46 13.06
C MET A 469 -13.76 -19.03 12.91
N SER A 470 -14.72 -18.80 12.02
CA SER A 470 -15.84 -17.88 12.29
C SER A 470 -16.91 -18.03 11.22
N ASP A 471 -17.81 -18.99 11.41
CA ASP A 471 -19.15 -18.92 10.82
C ASP A 471 -20.10 -19.72 11.71
N GLN A 472 -20.48 -19.13 12.84
CA GLN A 472 -21.76 -19.42 13.45
C GLN A 472 -22.16 -18.27 14.37
N GLU A 473 -23.03 -17.40 13.87
CA GLU A 473 -24.38 -17.20 14.42
C GLU A 473 -24.91 -15.82 14.03
N THR A 474 -25.90 -15.79 13.13
CA THR A 474 -27.21 -15.21 13.43
C THR A 474 -28.23 -15.66 12.38
N ALA A 475 -29.27 -16.39 12.80
CA ALA A 475 -30.66 -15.98 12.57
C ALA A 475 -31.65 -17.02 13.12
N SER A 476 -32.39 -16.58 14.15
CA SER A 476 -33.84 -16.71 14.29
C SER A 476 -34.49 -18.10 14.19
N GLY A 477 -34.96 -18.61 15.34
CA GLY A 477 -36.00 -19.65 15.43
C GLY A 477 -36.81 -19.51 16.72
N ARG A 478 -38.09 -19.20 16.58
CA ARG A 478 -39.07 -18.85 17.62
C ARG A 478 -39.80 -20.12 18.13
N HIS A 479 -40.21 -20.08 19.40
CA HIS A 479 -41.30 -20.82 20.07
C HIS A 479 -41.09 -22.18 20.75
N SER A 480 -41.41 -22.15 22.06
CA SER A 480 -42.12 -23.14 22.91
C SER A 480 -41.39 -24.47 23.21
N ALA A 481 -41.38 -25.04 24.43
CA ALA A 481 -42.23 -24.91 25.61
C ALA A 481 -41.45 -25.40 26.87
N PRO A 482 -42.02 -25.28 28.08
CA PRO A 482 -41.30 -25.30 29.37
C PRO A 482 -41.44 -26.62 30.15
N TRP A 483 -40.61 -26.80 31.20
CA TRP A 483 -40.94 -27.32 32.56
C TRP A 483 -39.64 -27.50 33.35
N ALA A 484 -39.50 -26.80 34.50
CA ALA A 484 -39.64 -27.34 35.86
C ALA A 484 -38.34 -28.06 36.32
N MET A 485 -37.84 -27.96 37.55
CA MET A 485 -38.05 -27.19 38.77
C MET A 485 -36.90 -27.65 39.71
N LEU A 486 -36.52 -26.81 40.70
CA LEU A 486 -35.89 -27.21 41.98
C LEU A 486 -34.43 -27.75 41.91
N THR A 487 -33.52 -27.61 42.87
CA THR A 487 -33.36 -26.89 44.15
C THR A 487 -31.95 -27.20 44.65
N ALA A 488 -31.40 -26.28 45.45
CA ALA A 488 -30.63 -26.53 46.68
C ALA A 488 -29.15 -26.97 46.64
N GLY A 489 -28.41 -26.38 47.60
CA GLY A 489 -27.13 -26.84 48.15
C GLY A 489 -25.94 -26.16 47.47
N GLY A 490 -25.22 -25.20 48.05
CA GLY A 490 -24.79 -25.10 49.44
C GLY A 490 -23.43 -25.75 49.60
N GLY A 491 -22.39 -24.97 49.93
CA GLY A 491 -21.09 -25.54 50.33
C GLY A 491 -19.86 -24.71 50.01
N LEU A 492 -19.41 -23.96 51.02
CA LEU A 492 -18.08 -23.36 51.16
C LEU A 492 -16.93 -24.35 50.91
N MET A 493 -15.79 -23.87 50.38
CA MET A 493 -14.47 -23.95 51.05
C MET A 493 -13.29 -23.51 50.17
N ALA A 494 -12.46 -22.65 50.77
CA ALA A 494 -10.99 -22.64 50.76
C ALA A 494 -10.18 -22.34 49.47
N LEU A 495 -9.62 -21.12 49.47
CA LEU A 495 -8.20 -20.78 49.29
C LEU A 495 -7.23 -21.91 48.90
N ALA A 496 -6.55 -21.73 47.75
CA ALA A 496 -5.15 -22.11 47.59
C ALA A 496 -4.46 -21.21 46.56
N LEU A 497 -3.54 -20.37 47.04
CA LEU A 497 -2.46 -19.77 46.27
C LEU A 497 -1.49 -20.88 45.84
N VAL A 498 -1.19 -20.99 44.54
CA VAL A 498 0.06 -21.60 44.07
C VAL A 498 0.68 -20.69 43.02
N VAL A 499 1.77 -20.05 43.45
CA VAL A 499 2.83 -19.47 42.63
C VAL A 499 3.63 -20.63 42.03
N MET A 500 3.83 -20.65 40.71
CA MET A 500 4.92 -21.41 40.09
C MET A 500 5.65 -20.51 39.09
N MET A 501 6.81 -20.04 39.53
CA MET A 501 7.91 -19.66 38.65
C MET A 501 8.40 -20.90 37.91
N GLY A 502 8.70 -20.75 36.62
CA GLY A 502 9.41 -21.74 35.81
C GLY A 502 10.28 -21.02 34.79
N ALA A 503 11.44 -20.56 35.23
CA ALA A 503 12.53 -20.16 34.35
C ALA A 503 13.13 -21.43 33.71
N ALA A 504 13.23 -21.48 32.39
CA ALA A 504 14.11 -22.39 31.68
C ALA A 504 15.00 -21.58 30.75
N ILE A 505 16.23 -21.40 31.23
CA ILE A 505 17.40 -20.95 30.49
C ILE A 505 17.74 -22.05 29.46
N VAL A 506 17.83 -21.70 28.18
CA VAL A 506 18.66 -22.44 27.22
C VAL A 506 19.65 -21.45 26.62
N LEU A 507 20.89 -21.57 27.08
CA LEU A 507 22.07 -21.02 26.43
C LEU A 507 22.39 -21.84 25.19
N LYS A 508 22.52 -21.19 24.03
CA LYS A 508 23.45 -21.65 22.98
C LYS A 508 24.30 -20.46 22.53
N ARG A 509 25.58 -20.57 22.85
CA ARG A 509 26.69 -19.65 22.56
C ARG A 509 27.36 -20.05 21.23
N SER A 510 28.05 -19.08 20.63
CA SER A 510 29.02 -19.15 19.52
C SER A 510 28.43 -18.68 18.19
N ARG A 511 28.92 -17.60 17.57
CA ARG A 511 30.33 -17.26 17.37
C ARG A 511 30.56 -15.74 17.31
N ARG A 512 31.59 -15.25 18.02
CA ARG A 512 32.25 -13.96 17.80
C ARG A 512 33.00 -14.01 16.48
N GLU A 513 32.92 -12.95 15.69
CA GLU A 513 34.07 -12.47 14.90
C GLU A 513 34.20 -10.97 15.15
N GLU A 514 35.24 -10.62 15.92
CA GLU A 514 35.85 -9.29 15.94
C GLU A 514 36.86 -9.28 14.78
N TRP A 515 36.73 -8.34 13.85
CA TRP A 515 37.89 -7.86 13.10
C TRP A 515 38.18 -6.43 13.48
N ALA A 516 39.45 -6.25 13.81
CA ALA A 516 40.05 -5.08 14.42
C ALA A 516 40.12 -3.90 13.46
N TYR A 517 39.89 -2.70 14.00
CA TYR A 517 40.45 -1.47 13.46
C TYR A 517 41.98 -1.50 13.67
N GLN A 518 42.75 -1.46 12.57
CA GLN A 518 44.16 -1.10 12.63
C GLN A 518 44.29 0.42 12.65
N SER A 519 44.86 0.95 13.73
CA SER A 519 45.40 2.30 13.80
C SER A 519 46.78 2.35 13.16
N LEU A 520 47.00 3.35 12.29
CA LEU A 520 48.31 3.71 11.74
C LEU A 520 49.20 4.30 12.83
N PRO A 521 50.46 3.85 13.00
CA PRO A 521 51.46 4.58 13.76
C PRO A 521 52.24 5.55 12.87
N ASN A 522 52.45 6.74 13.43
CA ASN A 522 53.35 7.78 12.95
C ASN A 522 54.75 7.25 12.62
N MET A 523 55.32 7.72 11.50
CA MET A 523 56.77 7.75 11.29
C MET A 523 57.18 9.18 10.94
N ALA A 524 57.88 9.81 11.89
CA ALA A 524 58.76 10.94 11.68
C ALA A 524 60.11 10.59 12.33
N GLU A 525 61.19 10.88 11.59
CA GLU A 525 62.61 10.94 12.02
C GLU A 525 63.24 9.57 12.37
N ASP A 526 64.47 9.19 11.97
CA ASP A 526 65.64 9.97 11.59
C ASP A 526 66.73 9.06 10.94
N GLY A 527 67.53 9.67 10.07
CA GLY A 527 68.96 9.42 9.78
C GLY A 527 69.55 8.00 9.56
N LYS A 528 69.92 7.71 8.30
CA LYS A 528 71.32 7.49 7.88
C LYS A 528 71.50 7.52 6.37
#